data_AF-A0A3D5JV73-F1
#
_entry.id   AF-A0A3D5JV73-F1
#
_cell.length_a   1.000
_cell.length_b   1.000
_cell.length_c   1.000
_cell.angle_alpha   90.00
_cell.angle_beta   90.00
_cell.angle_gamma   90.00
#
_symmetry.space_group_name_H-M   'P 1'
#
loop_
_entity.id
_entity.type
_entity.pdbx_description
1 polymer ?
#
loop_
_entity_poly.entity_id
_entity_poly.type
_entity_poly.pdbx_seq_one_letter_code
_entity_poly.pdbx_strand_id
1 'polypeptide(L)'
;LAAGQQQLIRVVRSDPAAPSAQRAYRVVVDELPSVDPRRTGMQFVLRYSMPVFIQPAGEQPLKHALQARLARLDDGRPALEVHNSGNSYAQLADIGVGTVERPQIIHPGLIGYVLGGQTMRWPLDVPAARLAGATFSAKINGESAQTPLPVAPAAR
;
A
#
# COMPACT_ATOMS: atom_id res chain seq x y z
N LEU A 1 -14.26 -1.43 25.19
CA LEU A 1 -13.36 -0.53 25.96
C LEU A 1 -14.14 0.74 26.30
N ALA A 2 -14.00 1.29 27.51
CA ALA A 2 -14.62 2.58 27.80
C ALA A 2 -13.93 3.70 27.00
N ALA A 3 -14.65 4.80 26.74
CA ALA A 3 -14.09 5.93 26.01
C ALA A 3 -12.83 6.47 26.69
N GLY A 4 -11.78 6.75 25.90
CA GLY A 4 -10.49 7.26 26.40
C GLY A 4 -9.55 6.22 26.99
N GLN A 5 -9.95 4.95 27.10
CA GLN A 5 -9.06 3.88 27.57
C GLN A 5 -8.10 3.41 26.48
N GLN A 6 -6.89 3.03 26.89
CA GLN A 6 -5.85 2.45 26.02
C GLN A 6 -5.62 0.99 26.38
N GLN A 7 -5.36 0.15 25.39
CA GLN A 7 -5.02 -1.25 25.59
C GLN A 7 -3.73 -1.60 24.85
N LEU A 8 -2.80 -2.24 25.55
CA LEU A 8 -1.58 -2.78 24.97
C LEU A 8 -1.90 -4.14 24.32
N ILE A 9 -1.60 -4.28 23.03
CA ILE A 9 -1.69 -5.55 22.30
C ILE A 9 -0.28 -6.06 22.05
N ARG A 10 -0.02 -7.31 22.43
CA ARG A 10 1.25 -8.01 22.15
C ARG A 10 1.04 -9.03 21.05
N VAL A 11 1.75 -8.87 19.94
CA VAL A 11 1.77 -9.82 18.83
C VAL A 11 3.05 -10.65 18.94
N VAL A 12 2.90 -11.96 19.09
CA VAL A 12 4.03 -12.89 19.26
C VAL A 12 4.00 -13.92 18.13
N ARG A 13 5.17 -14.21 17.58
CA ARG A 13 5.32 -15.24 16.56
C ARG A 13 5.40 -16.61 17.23
N SER A 14 4.67 -17.59 16.69
CA SER A 14 4.75 -18.97 17.18
C SER A 14 6.09 -19.63 16.85
N ASP A 15 6.64 -19.34 15.67
CA ASP A 15 7.96 -19.82 15.25
C ASP A 15 9.02 -18.73 15.52
N PRO A 16 10.02 -19.00 16.38
CA PRO A 16 11.08 -18.04 16.70
C PRO A 16 12.12 -17.89 15.58
N ALA A 17 12.23 -18.84 14.65
CA ALA A 17 13.26 -18.79 13.61
C ALA A 17 13.00 -17.65 12.62
N ALA A 18 13.97 -16.78 12.39
CA ALA A 18 13.80 -15.69 11.43
C ALA A 18 13.51 -16.24 10.02
N PRO A 19 12.57 -15.63 9.26
CA PRO A 19 12.22 -16.14 7.94
C PRO A 19 13.37 -15.91 6.95
N SER A 20 13.41 -16.70 5.87
CA SER A 20 14.39 -16.55 4.79
C SER A 20 14.11 -15.37 3.85
N ALA A 21 12.86 -14.87 3.84
CA ALA A 21 12.43 -13.71 3.09
C ALA A 21 11.46 -12.87 3.94
N GLN A 22 11.27 -11.60 3.57
CA GLN A 22 10.31 -10.75 4.26
C GLN A 22 8.91 -11.37 4.20
N ARG A 23 8.23 -11.46 5.35
CA ARG A 23 6.83 -11.89 5.44
C ARG A 23 5.93 -10.70 5.74
N ALA A 24 4.78 -10.64 5.07
CA ALA A 24 3.79 -9.59 5.26
C ALA A 24 2.53 -10.16 5.90
N TYR A 25 2.06 -9.50 6.95
CA TYR A 25 0.85 -9.83 7.68
C TYR A 25 -0.02 -8.59 7.83
N ARG A 26 -1.28 -8.79 8.24
CA ARG A 26 -2.13 -7.71 8.74
C ARG A 26 -2.69 -8.09 10.11
N VAL A 27 -2.61 -7.16 11.04
CA VAL A 27 -3.34 -7.24 12.30
C VAL A 27 -4.70 -6.60 12.06
N VAL A 28 -5.76 -7.37 12.21
CA VAL A 28 -7.14 -6.89 12.11
C VAL A 28 -7.71 -6.77 13.51
N VAL A 29 -8.26 -5.60 13.83
CA VAL A 29 -8.91 -5.31 15.11
C VAL A 29 -10.33 -4.89 14.82
N ASP A 30 -11.29 -5.65 15.33
CA ASP A 30 -12.71 -5.43 15.13
C ASP A 30 -13.37 -4.96 16.42
N GLU A 31 -14.20 -3.92 16.29
CA GLU A 31 -15.16 -3.55 17.31
C GLU A 31 -16.39 -4.44 17.19
N LEU A 32 -16.69 -5.15 18.27
CA LEU A 32 -17.92 -5.93 18.35
C LEU A 32 -19.06 -5.04 18.83
N PRO A 33 -20.24 -5.12 18.21
CA PRO A 33 -21.37 -4.31 18.63
C PRO A 33 -21.81 -4.74 20.03
N SER A 34 -22.05 -3.76 20.92
CA SER A 34 -22.81 -4.02 22.13
C SER A 34 -24.30 -4.07 21.78
N VAL A 35 -24.96 -5.18 22.10
CA VAL A 35 -26.39 -5.35 21.86
C VAL A 35 -27.15 -4.64 22.98
N ASP A 36 -27.72 -3.46 22.70
CA ASP A 36 -28.72 -2.81 23.57
C ASP A 36 -30.09 -2.90 22.88
N PRO A 37 -31.03 -3.71 23.41
CA PRO A 37 -32.34 -3.89 22.79
C PRO A 37 -33.20 -2.62 22.70
N ARG A 38 -32.82 -1.55 23.43
CA ARG A 38 -33.52 -0.26 23.40
C ARG A 38 -32.93 0.73 22.39
N ARG A 39 -31.78 0.41 21.78
CA ARG A 39 -31.16 1.27 20.76
C ARG A 39 -31.85 1.06 19.41
N THR A 40 -32.65 2.04 18.99
CA THR A 40 -33.19 2.14 17.64
C THR A 40 -32.28 3.02 16.78
N GLY A 41 -31.90 2.54 15.59
CA GLY A 41 -31.10 3.30 14.61
C GLY A 41 -29.92 2.52 14.03
N MET A 42 -29.15 3.18 13.16
CA MET A 42 -27.95 2.61 12.53
C MET A 42 -26.78 2.55 13.53
N GLN A 43 -26.19 1.37 13.69
CA GLN A 43 -25.01 1.14 14.53
C GLN A 43 -23.77 1.00 13.65
N PHE A 44 -22.78 1.84 13.89
CA PHE A 44 -21.46 1.71 13.26
C PHE A 44 -20.56 0.83 14.14
N VAL A 45 -19.78 -0.03 13.50
CA VAL A 45 -18.69 -0.79 14.10
C VAL A 45 -17.44 -0.55 13.29
N LEU A 46 -16.29 -0.57 13.97
CA LEU A 46 -15.02 -0.23 13.36
C LEU A 46 -14.14 -1.46 13.18
N ARG A 47 -13.58 -1.61 11.97
CA ARG A 47 -12.54 -2.60 11.65
C ARG A 47 -11.27 -1.88 11.26
N TYR A 48 -10.23 -2.02 12.07
CA TYR A 48 -8.89 -1.53 11.77
C TYR A 48 -8.05 -2.66 11.17
N SER A 49 -7.23 -2.34 10.18
CA SER A 49 -6.32 -3.31 9.57
C SER A 49 -4.94 -2.71 9.36
N MET A 50 -3.98 -3.14 10.17
CA MET A 50 -2.62 -2.59 10.20
C MET A 50 -1.63 -3.57 9.56
N PRO A 51 -0.74 -3.12 8.65
CA PRO A 51 0.27 -3.99 8.08
C PRO A 51 1.40 -4.25 9.10
N VAL A 52 1.90 -5.48 9.11
CA VAL A 52 3.05 -5.90 9.92
C VAL A 52 4.01 -6.66 9.02
N PHE A 53 5.27 -6.26 9.02
CA PHE A 53 6.31 -6.89 8.20
C PHE A 53 7.35 -7.53 9.10
N ILE A 54 7.62 -8.81 8.88
CA ILE A 54 8.69 -9.54 9.55
C ILE A 54 9.88 -9.56 8.60
N GLN A 55 11.00 -8.99 9.06
CA GLN A 55 12.23 -8.96 8.29
C GLN A 55 12.93 -10.33 8.31
N PRO A 56 13.60 -10.73 7.23
CA PRO A 56 14.41 -11.94 7.21
C PRO A 56 15.64 -11.80 8.12
N ALA A 57 16.24 -12.93 8.50
CA ALA A 57 17.57 -12.90 9.12
C ALA A 57 18.66 -12.62 8.10
N GLY A 58 19.74 -12.00 8.56
CA GLY A 58 20.95 -11.72 7.78
C GLY A 58 21.14 -10.25 7.48
N GLU A 59 22.29 -9.94 6.90
CA GLU A 59 22.74 -8.56 6.62
C GLU A 59 22.36 -8.08 5.23
N GLN A 60 21.67 -8.90 4.42
CA GLN A 60 21.29 -8.49 3.07
C GLN A 60 20.40 -7.25 3.15
N PRO A 61 20.78 -6.14 2.49
CA PRO A 61 19.99 -4.92 2.54
C PRO A 61 18.57 -5.16 2.01
N LEU A 62 17.57 -4.73 2.78
CA LEU A 62 16.18 -4.69 2.35
C LEU A 62 15.97 -3.48 1.44
N LYS A 63 15.58 -3.74 0.20
CA LYS A 63 15.39 -2.73 -0.84
C LYS A 63 14.17 -3.06 -1.68
N HIS A 64 13.39 -2.04 -2.00
CA HIS A 64 12.38 -2.11 -3.05
C HIS A 64 13.00 -1.67 -4.39
N ALA A 65 12.52 -2.25 -5.48
CA ALA A 65 12.93 -1.89 -6.83
C ALA A 65 11.68 -1.82 -7.72
N LEU A 66 11.10 -0.63 -7.75
CA LEU A 66 9.78 -0.38 -8.34
C LEU A 66 9.87 -0.03 -9.82
N GLN A 67 8.92 -0.55 -10.58
CA GLN A 67 8.69 -0.22 -11.97
C GLN A 67 7.18 -0.05 -12.17
N ALA A 68 6.78 1.04 -12.79
CA ALA A 68 5.38 1.36 -13.03
C ALA A 68 5.05 1.34 -14.52
N ARG A 69 3.80 1.05 -14.84
CA ARG A 69 3.25 1.30 -16.18
C ARG A 69 1.78 1.63 -16.10
N LEU A 70 1.31 2.36 -17.11
CA LEU A 70 -0.11 2.51 -17.35
C LEU A 70 -0.66 1.19 -17.90
N ALA A 71 -1.64 0.62 -17.21
CA ALA A 71 -2.40 -0.53 -17.64
C ALA A 71 -3.84 -0.12 -17.96
N ARG A 72 -4.58 -1.02 -18.60
CA ARG A 72 -6.02 -0.89 -18.80
C ARG A 72 -6.69 -2.06 -18.07
N LEU A 73 -7.70 -1.77 -17.28
CA LEU A 73 -8.54 -2.78 -16.64
C LEU A 73 -9.54 -3.35 -17.64
N ASP A 74 -10.16 -4.47 -17.29
CA ASP A 74 -11.14 -5.17 -18.14
C ASP A 74 -12.37 -4.29 -18.46
N ASP A 75 -12.71 -3.37 -17.57
CA ASP A 75 -13.77 -2.37 -17.75
C ASP A 75 -13.33 -1.14 -18.57
N GLY A 76 -12.11 -1.15 -19.10
CA GLY A 76 -11.56 -0.09 -19.93
C GLY A 76 -10.93 1.08 -19.16
N ARG A 77 -11.04 1.13 -17.82
CA ARG A 77 -10.44 2.19 -17.02
C ARG A 77 -8.92 2.12 -17.02
N PRO A 78 -8.21 3.26 -17.00
CA PRO A 78 -6.78 3.27 -16.79
C PRO A 78 -6.45 2.79 -15.37
N ALA A 79 -5.33 2.11 -15.23
CA ALA A 79 -4.80 1.67 -13.95
C ALA A 79 -3.30 1.91 -13.86
N LEU A 80 -2.82 2.25 -12.66
CA LEU A 80 -1.40 2.21 -12.33
C LEU A 80 -1.06 0.76 -11.97
N GLU A 81 -0.23 0.11 -12.79
CA GLU A 81 0.44 -1.12 -12.40
C GLU A 81 1.82 -0.79 -11.86
N VAL A 82 2.17 -1.38 -10.71
CA VAL A 82 3.52 -1.29 -10.16
C VAL A 82 4.03 -2.68 -9.83
N HIS A 83 5.18 -3.03 -10.40
CA HIS A 83 5.95 -4.22 -10.07
C HIS A 83 7.09 -3.86 -9.11
N ASN A 84 7.32 -4.68 -8.09
CA ASN A 84 8.46 -4.56 -7.18
C ASN A 84 9.37 -5.78 -7.32
N SER A 85 10.48 -5.62 -8.01
CA SER A 85 11.51 -6.67 -8.16
C SER A 85 12.44 -6.80 -6.95
N GLY A 86 12.25 -5.95 -5.93
CA GLY A 86 13.05 -5.93 -4.71
C GLY A 86 12.67 -7.01 -3.70
N ASN A 87 13.41 -7.06 -2.59
CA ASN A 87 13.24 -8.04 -1.50
C ASN A 87 12.51 -7.45 -0.28
N SER A 88 12.04 -6.21 -0.36
CA SER A 88 11.22 -5.56 0.67
C SER A 88 9.96 -4.93 0.07
N TYR A 89 8.94 -4.71 0.90
CA TYR A 89 7.77 -3.95 0.53
C TYR A 89 8.11 -2.50 0.17
N ALA A 90 7.20 -1.87 -0.58
CA ALA A 90 7.09 -0.43 -0.72
C ALA A 90 5.65 0.00 -0.42
N GLN A 91 5.49 0.97 0.48
CA GLN A 91 4.24 1.68 0.71
C GLN A 91 4.17 2.86 -0.25
N LEU A 92 3.11 2.94 -1.06
CA LEU A 92 2.91 4.00 -2.03
C LEU A 92 1.84 4.97 -1.55
N ALA A 93 2.17 6.26 -1.48
CA ALA A 93 1.22 7.32 -1.16
C ALA A 93 1.41 8.53 -2.09
N ASP A 94 0.39 9.39 -2.17
CA ASP A 94 0.41 10.64 -2.93
C ASP A 94 0.89 10.42 -4.38
N ILE A 95 0.17 9.62 -5.15
CA ILE A 95 0.53 9.32 -6.54
C ILE A 95 0.47 10.60 -7.36
N GLY A 96 1.60 10.97 -7.95
CA GLY A 96 1.78 12.13 -8.80
C GLY A 96 1.99 11.77 -10.27
N VAL A 97 1.64 12.71 -11.14
CA VAL A 97 2.01 12.69 -12.57
C VAL A 97 2.75 13.97 -12.95
N GLY A 98 3.68 13.86 -13.90
CA GLY A 98 4.54 14.96 -14.34
C GLY A 98 5.93 14.90 -13.72
N THR A 99 6.61 16.05 -13.63
CA THR A 99 7.98 16.10 -13.08
C THR A 99 7.95 15.94 -11.56
N VAL A 100 9.00 15.35 -11.00
CA VAL A 100 9.05 15.04 -9.55
C VAL A 100 9.16 16.31 -8.68
N GLU A 101 9.66 17.41 -9.24
CA GLU A 101 9.78 18.70 -8.56
C GLU A 101 8.44 19.43 -8.42
N ARG A 102 7.52 19.18 -9.36
CA ARG A 102 6.17 19.77 -9.38
C ARG A 102 5.12 18.74 -9.82
N PRO A 103 4.93 17.65 -9.06
CA PRO A 103 4.02 16.61 -9.45
C PRO A 103 2.58 17.07 -9.25
N GLN A 104 1.71 16.78 -10.21
CA GLN A 104 0.28 16.89 -10.00
C GLN A 104 -0.20 15.63 -9.27
N ILE A 105 -0.61 15.77 -8.01
CA ILE A 105 -1.14 14.65 -7.23
C ILE A 105 -2.52 14.26 -7.76
N ILE A 106 -2.64 13.02 -8.24
CA ILE A 106 -3.87 12.43 -8.79
C ILE A 106 -4.52 11.44 -7.82
N HIS A 107 -3.77 10.92 -6.84
CA HIS A 107 -4.30 10.09 -5.77
C HIS A 107 -3.68 10.52 -4.44
N PRO A 108 -4.34 11.38 -3.65
CA PRO A 108 -3.83 11.77 -2.34
C PRO A 108 -3.92 10.62 -1.34
N GLY A 109 -2.97 10.57 -0.41
CA GLY A 109 -2.91 9.54 0.62
C GLY A 109 -2.40 8.19 0.13
N LEU A 110 -2.47 7.20 1.01
CA LEU A 110 -2.03 5.82 0.77
C LEU A 110 -2.87 5.16 -0.34
N ILE A 111 -2.22 4.71 -1.42
CA ILE A 111 -2.88 3.87 -2.45
C ILE A 111 -2.71 2.38 -2.16
N GLY A 112 -1.58 1.97 -1.56
CA GLY A 112 -1.36 0.60 -1.15
C GLY A 112 0.10 0.21 -0.96
N TYR A 113 0.35 -1.10 -0.96
CA TYR A 113 1.66 -1.70 -0.75
C TYR A 113 2.01 -2.63 -1.90
N VAL A 114 3.24 -2.55 -2.41
CA VAL A 114 3.79 -3.52 -3.37
C VAL A 114 4.81 -4.38 -2.64
N LEU A 115 4.48 -5.65 -2.39
CA LEU A 115 5.39 -6.59 -1.74
C LEU A 115 6.55 -6.97 -2.67
N GLY A 116 7.67 -7.42 -2.11
CA GLY A 116 8.80 -7.91 -2.90
C GLY A 116 8.42 -9.06 -3.82
N GLY A 117 8.85 -8.99 -5.08
CA GLY A 117 8.51 -9.92 -6.15
C GLY A 117 7.07 -9.83 -6.67
N GLN A 118 6.25 -8.90 -6.17
CA GLN A 118 4.82 -8.81 -6.52
C GLN A 118 4.52 -7.66 -7.47
N THR A 119 3.36 -7.75 -8.11
CA THR A 119 2.78 -6.71 -8.94
C THR A 119 1.41 -6.33 -8.41
N MET A 120 1.15 -5.03 -8.26
CA MET A 120 -0.14 -4.50 -7.84
C MET A 120 -0.72 -3.59 -8.92
N ARG A 121 -2.05 -3.52 -8.98
CA ARG A 121 -2.81 -2.71 -9.93
C ARG A 121 -3.88 -1.92 -9.21
N TRP A 122 -3.96 -0.62 -9.47
CA TRP A 122 -5.01 0.25 -8.94
C TRP A 122 -5.70 1.03 -10.06
N PRO A 123 -7.05 1.09 -10.09
CA PRO A 123 -7.75 1.98 -11.00
C PRO A 123 -7.34 3.43 -10.74
N LEU A 124 -7.28 4.23 -11.80
CA LEU A 124 -7.04 5.67 -11.72
C LEU A 124 -8.30 6.42 -12.14
N ASP A 125 -8.76 7.33 -11.29
CA ASP A 125 -9.91 8.20 -11.57
C ASP A 125 -9.49 9.43 -12.40
N VAL A 126 -8.69 9.19 -13.45
CA VAL A 126 -8.20 10.20 -14.37
C VAL A 126 -8.35 9.69 -15.80
N PRO A 127 -8.86 10.50 -16.75
CA PRO A 127 -9.01 10.07 -18.14
C PRO A 127 -7.68 9.60 -18.75
N ALA A 128 -7.69 8.47 -19.47
CA ALA A 128 -6.49 7.88 -20.06
C ALA A 128 -5.72 8.85 -20.97
N ALA A 129 -6.42 9.75 -21.67
CA ALA A 129 -5.80 10.78 -22.52
C ALA A 129 -4.86 11.73 -21.74
N ARG A 130 -5.14 11.98 -20.45
CA ARG A 130 -4.28 12.80 -19.57
C ARG A 130 -3.08 12.04 -19.03
N LEU A 131 -3.12 10.70 -19.08
CA LEU A 131 -2.06 9.82 -18.58
C LEU A 131 -1.13 9.33 -19.69
N ALA A 132 -1.45 9.61 -20.96
CA ALA A 132 -0.64 9.20 -22.09
C ALA A 132 0.76 9.84 -22.01
N GLY A 133 1.80 9.00 -21.93
CA GLY A 133 3.19 9.44 -21.79
C GLY A 133 3.53 10.07 -20.44
N ALA A 134 2.64 9.98 -19.44
CA ALA A 134 2.89 10.55 -18.13
C ALA A 134 4.01 9.79 -17.39
N THR A 135 4.89 10.56 -16.75
CA THR A 135 5.80 10.05 -15.71
C THR A 135 5.05 9.99 -14.39
N PHE A 136 5.19 8.89 -13.66
CA PHE A 136 4.58 8.72 -12.36
C PHE A 136 5.60 8.96 -11.24
N SER A 137 5.12 9.48 -10.11
CA SER A 137 5.88 9.57 -8.86
C SER A 137 5.00 9.16 -7.68
N ALA A 138 5.63 8.85 -6.56
CA ALA A 138 4.94 8.59 -5.30
C ALA A 138 5.83 8.94 -4.11
N LYS A 139 5.23 9.21 -2.95
CA LYS A 139 5.94 9.09 -1.67
C LYS A 139 6.07 7.61 -1.32
N ILE A 140 7.27 7.19 -0.97
CA ILE A 140 7.59 5.81 -0.65
C ILE A 140 7.84 5.67 0.84
N ASN A 141 7.22 4.69 1.50
CA ASN A 141 7.51 4.34 2.89
C ASN A 141 7.43 5.51 3.91
N GLY A 142 6.55 6.47 3.64
CA GLY A 142 6.34 7.65 4.50
C GLY A 142 7.35 8.78 4.29
N GLU A 143 8.24 8.67 3.29
CA GLU A 143 9.14 9.76 2.92
C GLU A 143 8.37 11.01 2.49
N SER A 144 8.87 12.18 2.89
CA SER A 144 8.25 13.47 2.54
C SER A 144 8.41 13.83 1.07
N ALA A 145 9.49 13.36 0.44
CA ALA A 145 9.81 13.65 -0.94
C ALA A 145 9.09 12.70 -1.91
N GLN A 146 8.81 13.20 -3.10
CA GLN A 146 8.32 12.38 -4.20
C GLN A 146 9.49 11.64 -4.84
N THR A 147 9.30 10.36 -5.09
CA THR A 147 10.25 9.50 -5.80
C THR A 147 9.67 9.15 -7.16
N PRO A 148 10.44 9.28 -8.26
CA PRO A 148 9.99 8.81 -9.56
C PRO A 148 9.69 7.31 -9.52
N LEU A 149 8.65 6.88 -10.21
CA LEU A 149 8.35 5.48 -10.49
C LEU A 149 8.82 5.18 -11.93
N PRO A 150 9.99 4.52 -12.12
CA PRO A 150 10.53 4.23 -13.43
C PRO A 150 9.56 3.43 -14.29
N VAL A 151 9.53 3.69 -15.59
CA VAL A 151 8.65 2.95 -16.51
C VAL A 151 9.16 1.50 -16.65
N ALA A 152 8.27 0.53 -16.53
CA ALA A 152 8.59 -0.87 -16.79
C ALA A 152 8.96 -1.06 -18.28
N PRO A 153 10.03 -1.81 -18.60
CA PRO A 153 10.36 -2.12 -19.99
C PRO A 153 9.22 -2.91 -20.65
N ALA A 154 9.03 -2.72 -21.96
CA ALA A 154 8.06 -3.49 -22.72
C ALA A 154 8.39 -5.00 -22.59
N ALA A 155 7.39 -5.82 -22.27
CA ALA A 155 7.55 -7.27 -22.25
C ALA A 155 8.00 -7.75 -23.64
N ARG A 156 9.07 -8.54 -23.68
CA ARG A 156 9.65 -9.11 -24.90
C ARG A 156 8.88 -10.35 -25.35
#